data_AF-R7V6P0-F1
#
_entry.id   AF-R7V6P0-F1
#
_cell.length_a   1.000
_cell.length_b   1.000
_cell.length_c   1.000
_cell.angle_alpha   90.00
_cell.angle_beta   90.00
_cell.angle_gamma   90.00
#
_symmetry.space_group_name_H-M   'P 1'
#
loop_
_entity.id
_entity.type
_entity.pdbx_description
1 polymer ?
#
loop_
_entity_poly.entity_id
_entity_poly.type
_entity_poly.pdbx_seq_one_letter_code
_entity_poly.pdbx_strand_id
1 'polypeptide(L)'
;MSGELPVQKAPLHCPPLDEVAKEIFDLSKVPEWTELPDAFMLGAGAGPRHVEGINCEMMTNLQVTPDGVNNQSYIAKVGTEDNKYIVKKVDNTTDCCLLMNLFVCEGKPSKVLEVKASKRTGPQNYMLCLRDVLAKHYGTQPVGLGGTFLMRKGSAKIHIMPDYSDIPLESDAAVDAWLKFYEMKAPMIFMGYVISHDPDMDLRVEHFHGFSQHGDGGHYHYDTTPDEVEYVGYFNLGESMYRVDRPSVTHGIGRD
;
A
#
# COMPACT_ATOMS: atom_id res chain seq x y z
N MET A 1 36.50 -17.34 -19.61
CA MET A 1 36.04 -15.97 -19.30
C MET A 1 34.56 -16.09 -18.98
N SER A 2 34.25 -16.28 -17.71
CA SER A 2 32.88 -16.33 -17.18
C SER A 2 32.38 -14.90 -17.05
N GLY A 3 31.57 -14.46 -17.99
CA GLY A 3 30.80 -13.23 -17.84
C GLY A 3 29.59 -13.55 -16.99
N GLU A 4 29.59 -13.11 -15.74
CA GLU A 4 28.37 -13.01 -14.95
C GLU A 4 27.45 -11.99 -15.63
N LEU A 5 26.27 -12.44 -16.02
CA LEU A 5 25.19 -11.56 -16.47
C LEU A 5 24.61 -10.86 -15.23
N PRO A 6 24.28 -9.57 -15.31
CA PRO A 6 23.62 -8.88 -14.22
C PRO A 6 22.26 -9.54 -13.97
N VAL A 7 22.07 -10.01 -12.75
CA VAL A 7 20.82 -10.60 -12.26
C VAL A 7 19.81 -9.46 -12.16
N GLN A 8 18.82 -9.41 -13.06
CA GLN A 8 17.61 -8.61 -12.88
C GLN A 8 16.93 -9.10 -11.60
N LYS A 9 16.67 -8.21 -10.63
CA LYS A 9 16.07 -8.55 -9.33
C LYS A 9 14.72 -7.84 -9.13
N ALA A 10 13.89 -8.49 -8.31
CA ALA A 10 12.48 -8.25 -8.01
C ALA A 10 12.18 -6.98 -7.15
N PRO A 11 10.90 -6.66 -6.88
CA PRO A 11 10.35 -5.30 -6.71
C PRO A 11 10.66 -4.62 -5.36
N LEU A 12 11.58 -5.18 -4.57
CA LEU A 12 11.99 -4.61 -3.28
C LEU A 12 13.49 -4.41 -3.16
N HIS A 13 14.25 -4.71 -4.21
CA HIS A 13 15.47 -3.94 -4.40
C HIS A 13 15.01 -2.52 -4.72
N CYS A 14 15.44 -1.53 -3.93
CA CYS A 14 15.93 -0.30 -4.54
C CYS A 14 16.88 -0.75 -5.66
N PRO A 15 16.46 -0.75 -6.94
CA PRO A 15 17.43 -0.96 -7.99
C PRO A 15 18.50 0.12 -7.83
N PRO A 16 19.76 -0.11 -8.24
CA PRO A 16 20.67 1.02 -8.41
C PRO A 16 19.96 2.13 -9.23
N LEU A 17 20.23 3.40 -8.89
CA LEU A 17 19.48 4.58 -9.33
C LEU A 17 19.20 4.65 -10.86
N ASP A 18 20.00 3.97 -11.66
CA ASP A 18 19.90 3.87 -13.12
C ASP A 18 18.78 2.92 -13.62
N GLU A 19 18.31 1.99 -12.80
CA GLU A 19 17.22 1.07 -13.15
C GLU A 19 15.83 1.53 -12.64
N VAL A 20 15.77 2.32 -11.56
CA VAL A 20 14.52 2.89 -10.99
C VAL A 20 13.73 3.70 -12.03
N ALA A 21 14.43 4.44 -12.90
CA ALA A 21 13.82 5.36 -13.86
C ALA A 21 12.86 4.66 -14.86
N LYS A 22 12.83 3.32 -14.88
CA LYS A 22 12.02 2.51 -15.81
C LYS A 22 10.67 2.03 -15.23
N GLU A 23 10.44 2.13 -13.93
CA GLU A 23 9.21 1.61 -13.29
C GLU A 23 8.27 2.73 -12.84
N ILE A 24 7.90 3.60 -13.79
CA ILE A 24 6.87 4.64 -13.60
C ILE A 24 5.58 4.13 -14.22
N PHE A 25 4.50 4.14 -13.45
CA PHE A 25 3.17 3.75 -13.89
C PHE A 25 2.20 4.93 -13.77
N ASP A 26 1.37 5.13 -14.78
CA ASP A 26 0.30 6.14 -14.76
C ASP A 26 -1.02 5.49 -14.36
N LEU A 27 -1.53 5.83 -13.18
CA LEU A 27 -2.79 5.29 -12.65
C LEU A 27 -4.02 5.73 -13.48
N SER A 28 -3.89 6.73 -14.35
CA SER A 28 -4.95 7.08 -15.32
C SER A 28 -5.25 5.97 -16.32
N LYS A 29 -4.35 4.99 -16.45
CA LYS A 29 -4.49 3.81 -17.32
C LYS A 29 -5.22 2.64 -16.69
N VAL A 30 -5.45 2.66 -15.37
CA VAL A 30 -6.17 1.59 -14.66
C VAL A 30 -7.53 1.26 -15.29
N PRO A 31 -8.38 2.21 -15.71
CA PRO A 31 -9.62 1.90 -16.42
C PRO A 31 -9.46 0.99 -17.64
N GLU A 32 -8.38 1.16 -18.40
CA GLU A 32 -8.08 0.34 -19.58
C GLU A 32 -7.65 -1.07 -19.16
N TRP A 33 -6.82 -1.19 -18.12
CA TRP A 33 -6.32 -2.48 -17.64
C TRP A 33 -7.39 -3.35 -16.97
N THR A 34 -8.38 -2.72 -16.33
CA THR A 34 -9.41 -3.41 -15.55
C THR A 34 -10.76 -3.52 -16.24
N GLU A 35 -10.87 -2.97 -17.46
CA GLU A 35 -12.12 -2.86 -18.23
C GLU A 35 -13.22 -2.10 -17.46
N LEU A 36 -12.83 -1.15 -16.60
CA LEU A 36 -13.73 -0.36 -15.75
C LEU A 36 -13.58 1.14 -16.06
N PRO A 37 -14.39 1.73 -16.96
CA PRO A 37 -14.21 3.11 -17.43
C PRO A 37 -14.37 4.15 -16.33
N ASP A 38 -15.23 3.89 -15.33
CA ASP A 38 -15.42 4.74 -14.14
C ASP A 38 -14.63 4.16 -12.96
N ALA A 39 -13.30 4.19 -13.01
CA ALA A 39 -12.46 3.58 -11.98
C ALA A 39 -12.25 4.53 -10.79
N PHE A 40 -12.81 4.17 -9.64
CA PHE A 40 -12.43 4.68 -8.33
C PHE A 40 -11.45 3.71 -7.66
N MET A 41 -10.28 4.22 -7.30
CA MET A 41 -9.15 3.46 -6.78
C MET A 41 -8.84 3.88 -5.35
N LEU A 42 -8.73 2.88 -4.48
CA LEU A 42 -8.22 2.98 -3.13
C LEU A 42 -7.00 2.07 -2.98
N GLY A 43 -5.91 2.53 -2.39
CA GLY A 43 -4.75 1.65 -2.30
C GLY A 43 -3.48 2.21 -1.69
N ALA A 44 -2.43 1.38 -1.79
CA ALA A 44 -1.15 1.56 -1.14
C ALA A 44 -0.01 1.21 -2.11
N GLY A 45 1.04 2.02 -2.14
CA GLY A 45 2.21 1.78 -2.98
C GLY A 45 3.24 2.90 -2.88
N ALA A 46 4.29 2.82 -3.71
CA ALA A 46 5.30 3.86 -3.75
C ALA A 46 4.84 5.01 -4.66
N GLY A 47 4.97 6.24 -4.17
CA GLY A 47 4.58 7.44 -4.88
C GLY A 47 5.59 7.86 -5.96
N PRO A 48 5.25 8.93 -6.71
CA PRO A 48 6.02 9.37 -7.86
C PRO A 48 7.30 10.10 -7.43
N ARG A 49 8.38 9.35 -7.19
CA ARG A 49 9.68 9.91 -6.77
C ARG A 49 10.18 10.98 -7.73
N HIS A 50 10.01 10.80 -9.05
CA HIS A 50 10.44 11.76 -10.07
C HIS A 50 9.73 13.12 -9.95
N VAL A 51 8.54 13.14 -9.32
CA VAL A 51 7.81 14.38 -9.01
C VAL A 51 8.19 14.90 -7.62
N GLU A 52 8.30 14.02 -6.64
CA GLU A 52 8.51 14.41 -5.24
C GLU A 52 9.98 14.69 -4.85
N GLY A 53 10.92 14.29 -5.71
CA GLY A 53 12.37 14.42 -5.54
C GLY A 53 13.00 13.38 -4.60
N ILE A 54 12.18 12.59 -3.91
CA ILE A 54 12.57 11.55 -2.95
C ILE A 54 11.46 10.48 -2.90
N ASN A 55 11.79 9.28 -2.47
CA ASN A 55 10.82 8.24 -2.18
C ASN A 55 9.72 8.71 -1.24
N CYS A 56 8.52 8.18 -1.47
CA CYS A 56 7.36 8.47 -0.66
C CYS A 56 6.37 7.31 -0.69
N GLU A 57 5.65 7.15 0.41
CA GLU A 57 4.47 6.30 0.47
C GLU A 57 3.30 7.03 -0.19
N MET A 58 2.54 6.35 -1.04
CA MET A 58 1.33 6.89 -1.66
C MET A 58 0.08 6.22 -1.10
N MET A 59 -0.87 7.05 -0.69
CA MET A 59 -2.19 6.70 -0.22
C MET A 59 -3.18 7.02 -1.34
N THR A 60 -3.42 6.07 -2.23
CA THR A 60 -4.19 6.28 -3.45
C THR A 60 -5.67 6.45 -3.12
N ASN A 61 -6.22 7.61 -3.49
CA ASN A 61 -7.65 7.92 -3.47
C ASN A 61 -7.95 8.71 -4.75
N LEU A 62 -8.17 7.98 -5.84
CA LEU A 62 -8.16 8.51 -7.19
C LEU A 62 -9.39 8.03 -7.95
N GLN A 63 -10.10 8.96 -8.58
CA GLN A 63 -11.16 8.62 -9.53
C GLN A 63 -10.73 9.03 -10.93
N VAL A 64 -10.87 8.11 -11.87
CA VAL A 64 -10.65 8.33 -13.30
C VAL A 64 -11.94 7.94 -14.02
N THR A 65 -12.49 8.89 -14.76
CA THR A 65 -13.68 8.71 -15.58
C THR A 65 -13.40 9.21 -17.00
N PRO A 66 -14.27 8.96 -17.98
CA PRO A 66 -14.14 9.55 -19.31
C PRO A 66 -14.13 11.09 -19.29
N ASP A 67 -14.72 11.71 -18.26
CA ASP A 67 -14.83 13.17 -18.12
C ASP A 67 -13.61 13.81 -17.44
N GLY A 68 -12.73 13.01 -16.82
CA GLY A 68 -11.49 13.49 -16.25
C GLY A 68 -11.02 12.73 -15.01
N VAL A 69 -10.09 13.37 -14.29
CA VAL A 69 -9.42 12.81 -13.13
C VAL A 69 -9.72 13.64 -11.90
N ASN A 70 -10.14 12.98 -10.81
CA ASN A 70 -10.24 13.58 -9.48
C ASN A 70 -9.28 12.87 -8.53
N ASN A 71 -8.14 13.51 -8.28
CA ASN A 71 -7.11 12.98 -7.39
C ASN A 71 -7.23 13.58 -5.98
N GLN A 72 -7.56 12.74 -5.00
CA GLN A 72 -7.57 13.07 -3.57
C GLN A 72 -6.53 12.25 -2.79
N SER A 73 -5.54 11.70 -3.50
CA SER A 73 -4.47 10.91 -2.92
C SER A 73 -3.56 11.76 -2.04
N TYR A 74 -2.89 11.11 -1.12
CA TYR A 74 -1.85 11.71 -0.28
C TYR A 74 -0.53 10.99 -0.50
N ILE A 75 0.57 11.67 -0.17
CA ILE A 75 1.88 11.04 -0.01
C ILE A 75 2.46 11.35 1.36
N ALA A 76 3.30 10.44 1.86
CA ALA A 76 4.12 10.61 3.04
C ALA A 76 5.59 10.42 2.67
N LYS A 77 6.46 11.35 3.06
CA LYS A 77 7.91 11.28 2.79
C LYS A 77 8.73 11.71 3.98
N VAL A 78 9.94 11.17 4.10
CA VAL A 78 10.88 11.60 5.14
C VAL A 78 11.23 13.08 4.96
N GLY A 79 11.29 13.81 6.06
CA GLY A 79 11.65 15.22 6.08
C GLY A 79 13.16 15.43 5.92
N THR A 80 13.56 16.68 5.71
CA THR A 80 14.98 17.07 5.64
C THR A 80 15.67 17.13 7.01
N GLU A 81 14.88 17.14 8.09
CA GLU A 81 15.38 17.11 9.46
C GLU A 81 15.18 15.71 10.05
N ASP A 82 16.11 15.29 10.91
CA ASP A 82 16.11 13.96 11.53
C ASP A 82 14.76 13.64 12.19
N ASN A 83 14.24 12.44 11.89
CA ASN A 83 12.99 11.89 12.40
C ASN A 83 11.73 12.73 12.14
N LYS A 84 11.77 13.73 11.25
CA LYS A 84 10.56 14.38 10.75
C LYS A 84 10.06 13.71 9.47
N TYR A 85 8.80 13.93 9.17
CA TYR A 85 8.14 13.51 7.93
C TYR A 85 7.17 14.59 7.46
N ILE A 86 6.79 14.49 6.19
CA ILE A 86 5.87 15.40 5.53
C ILE A 86 4.76 14.54 4.91
N VAL A 87 3.52 14.89 5.23
CA VAL A 87 2.32 14.33 4.59
C VAL A 87 1.61 15.45 3.86
N LYS A 88 1.34 15.26 2.58
CA LYS A 88 0.62 16.25 1.74
C LYS A 88 -0.30 15.55 0.75
N LYS A 89 -1.25 16.30 0.21
CA LYS A 89 -2.00 15.86 -0.98
C LYS A 89 -1.07 15.74 -2.18
N VAL A 90 -1.36 14.78 -3.05
CA VAL A 90 -0.76 14.70 -4.37
C VAL A 90 -1.22 15.89 -5.20
N ASP A 91 -0.29 16.46 -5.96
CA ASP A 91 -0.57 17.56 -6.88
C ASP A 91 -1.20 17.00 -8.18
N ASN A 92 -0.79 17.48 -9.36
CA ASN A 92 -1.48 17.16 -10.62
C ASN A 92 -1.09 15.82 -11.28
N THR A 93 -0.35 14.96 -10.60
CA THR A 93 0.15 13.71 -11.18
C THR A 93 -0.74 12.52 -10.82
N THR A 94 -0.85 11.56 -11.74
CA THR A 94 -1.41 10.21 -11.52
C THR A 94 -0.33 9.15 -11.50
N ASP A 95 0.93 9.55 -11.56
CA ASP A 95 2.05 8.63 -11.58
C ASP A 95 2.28 8.00 -10.20
N CYS A 96 2.76 6.77 -10.23
CA CYS A 96 3.36 6.06 -9.11
C CYS A 96 4.62 5.33 -9.58
N CYS A 97 5.38 4.78 -8.63
CA CYS A 97 6.63 4.07 -8.95
C CYS A 97 6.63 2.67 -8.33
N LEU A 98 7.44 1.76 -8.90
CA LEU A 98 7.78 0.41 -8.40
C LEU A 98 6.60 -0.56 -8.23
N LEU A 99 5.67 -0.25 -7.32
CA LEU A 99 4.54 -1.09 -6.98
C LEU A 99 3.33 -0.27 -6.56
N MET A 100 2.16 -0.80 -6.90
CA MET A 100 0.88 -0.27 -6.44
C MET A 100 -0.11 -1.40 -6.21
N ASN A 101 -0.81 -1.33 -5.08
CA ASN A 101 -1.78 -2.32 -4.61
C ASN A 101 -3.14 -1.63 -4.48
N LEU A 102 -4.07 -1.94 -5.38
CA LEU A 102 -5.34 -1.21 -5.53
C LEU A 102 -6.55 -2.11 -5.32
N PHE A 103 -7.52 -1.57 -4.60
CA PHE A 103 -8.92 -1.93 -4.74
C PHE A 103 -9.58 -0.96 -5.71
N VAL A 104 -10.25 -1.49 -6.75
CA VAL A 104 -10.85 -0.70 -7.84
C VAL A 104 -12.34 -0.99 -7.91
N CYS A 105 -13.18 0.04 -7.95
CA CYS A 105 -14.64 -0.07 -8.09
C CYS A 105 -15.23 1.17 -8.79
N GLU A 106 -16.55 1.22 -8.99
CA GLU A 106 -17.19 2.37 -9.64
C GLU A 106 -17.36 3.61 -8.71
N GLY A 107 -17.02 3.49 -7.43
CA GLY A 107 -17.23 4.56 -6.43
C GLY A 107 -18.71 4.87 -6.15
N LYS A 108 -19.63 3.99 -6.57
CA LYS A 108 -21.08 4.17 -6.41
C LYS A 108 -21.58 3.67 -5.05
N PRO A 109 -22.66 4.26 -4.50
CA PRO A 109 -23.32 3.72 -3.32
C PRO A 109 -23.76 2.26 -3.52
N SER A 110 -23.41 1.39 -2.58
CA SER A 110 -23.76 -0.04 -2.62
C SER A 110 -23.81 -0.61 -1.20
N LYS A 111 -24.20 -1.89 -1.07
CA LYS A 111 -24.04 -2.62 0.19
C LYS A 111 -22.57 -2.91 0.40
N VAL A 112 -22.08 -2.62 1.60
CA VAL A 112 -20.69 -2.87 2.01
C VAL A 112 -20.67 -3.65 3.31
N LEU A 113 -19.56 -4.33 3.58
CA LEU A 113 -19.29 -4.95 4.86
C LEU A 113 -18.76 -3.87 5.82
N GLU A 114 -19.58 -3.49 6.81
CA GLU A 114 -19.14 -2.67 7.93
C GLU A 114 -18.51 -3.56 9.00
N VAL A 115 -17.24 -3.32 9.33
CA VAL A 115 -16.53 -4.03 10.40
C VAL A 115 -16.17 -3.04 11.49
N LYS A 116 -16.63 -3.30 12.71
CA LYS A 116 -16.31 -2.52 13.90
C LYS A 116 -15.57 -3.41 14.88
N ALA A 117 -14.40 -2.97 15.30
CA ALA A 117 -13.59 -3.67 16.28
C ALA A 117 -13.05 -2.67 17.29
N SER A 118 -13.01 -3.05 18.56
CA SER A 118 -12.36 -2.27 19.61
C SER A 118 -11.67 -3.20 20.57
N LYS A 119 -10.61 -2.69 21.21
CA LYS A 119 -9.76 -3.44 22.13
C LYS A 119 -9.20 -4.73 21.49
N ARG A 120 -7.96 -4.68 21.01
CA ARG A 120 -7.28 -5.86 20.48
C ARG A 120 -6.88 -6.81 21.62
N THR A 121 -7.44 -8.01 21.61
CA THR A 121 -7.22 -9.05 22.64
C THR A 121 -6.29 -10.18 22.18
N GLY A 122 -5.80 -10.12 20.95
CA GLY A 122 -4.93 -11.12 20.35
C GLY A 122 -3.70 -10.51 19.66
N PRO A 123 -2.80 -11.36 19.14
CA PRO A 123 -1.54 -10.89 18.54
C PRO A 123 -1.72 -10.26 17.15
N GLN A 124 -2.82 -10.54 16.46
CA GLN A 124 -3.03 -10.12 15.06
C GLN A 124 -3.48 -8.68 14.95
N ASN A 125 -2.94 -7.96 13.97
CA ASN A 125 -3.44 -6.64 13.60
C ASN A 125 -4.88 -6.74 13.04
N TYR A 126 -5.51 -5.58 12.83
CA TYR A 126 -6.89 -5.51 12.36
C TYR A 126 -7.15 -6.21 11.01
N MET A 127 -6.27 -5.98 10.02
CA MET A 127 -6.43 -6.51 8.66
C MET A 127 -6.00 -7.97 8.54
N LEU A 128 -4.94 -8.37 9.25
CA LEU A 128 -4.50 -9.75 9.36
C LEU A 128 -5.60 -10.65 9.96
N CYS A 129 -6.35 -10.16 10.95
CA CYS A 129 -7.50 -10.88 11.51
C CYS A 129 -8.57 -11.16 10.45
N LEU A 130 -8.90 -10.17 9.61
CA LEU A 130 -9.85 -10.34 8.52
C LEU A 130 -9.34 -11.32 7.46
N ARG A 131 -8.08 -11.17 7.04
CA ARG A 131 -7.43 -12.06 6.06
C ARG A 131 -7.42 -13.51 6.54
N ASP A 132 -7.06 -13.75 7.79
CA ASP A 132 -6.94 -15.07 8.38
C ASP A 132 -8.30 -15.78 8.54
N VAL A 133 -9.36 -15.04 8.90
CA VAL A 133 -10.72 -15.60 8.94
C VAL A 133 -11.18 -16.03 7.55
N LEU A 134 -10.90 -15.23 6.51
CA LEU A 134 -11.22 -15.59 5.14
C LEU A 134 -10.41 -16.80 4.67
N ALA A 135 -9.10 -16.83 4.92
CA ALA A 135 -8.22 -17.95 4.57
C ALA A 135 -8.65 -19.25 5.24
N LYS A 136 -9.00 -19.19 6.53
CA LYS A 136 -9.48 -20.36 7.28
C LYS A 136 -10.80 -20.92 6.74
N HIS A 137 -11.70 -20.04 6.29
CA HIS A 137 -13.02 -20.45 5.81
C HIS A 137 -12.97 -20.98 4.37
N TYR A 138 -12.25 -20.29 3.47
CA TYR A 138 -12.26 -20.57 2.04
C TYR A 138 -11.04 -21.40 1.57
N GLY A 139 -10.06 -21.64 2.44
CA GLY A 139 -8.88 -22.44 2.11
C GLY A 139 -8.05 -21.81 0.98
N THR A 140 -7.83 -22.57 -0.08
CA THR A 140 -7.07 -22.13 -1.26
C THR A 140 -7.91 -21.35 -2.26
N GLN A 141 -9.23 -21.18 -2.04
CA GLN A 141 -10.04 -20.31 -2.87
C GLN A 141 -9.74 -18.85 -2.51
N PRO A 142 -9.14 -18.05 -3.41
CA PRO A 142 -8.77 -16.67 -3.10
C PRO A 142 -10.00 -15.81 -2.87
N VAL A 143 -9.97 -15.01 -1.80
CA VAL A 143 -10.96 -13.99 -1.49
C VAL A 143 -10.24 -12.68 -1.27
N GLY A 144 -10.44 -11.75 -2.20
CA GLY A 144 -9.95 -10.38 -2.08
C GLY A 144 -10.96 -9.50 -1.35
N LEU A 145 -10.48 -8.72 -0.39
CA LEU A 145 -11.27 -7.76 0.38
C LEU A 145 -10.55 -6.41 0.35
N GLY A 146 -11.19 -5.38 -0.19
CA GLY A 146 -10.61 -4.04 -0.30
C GLY A 146 -11.55 -2.95 0.18
N GLY A 147 -10.99 -1.78 0.49
CA GLY A 147 -11.77 -0.64 0.97
C GLY A 147 -10.96 0.28 1.87
N THR A 148 -11.61 0.84 2.87
CA THR A 148 -11.03 1.80 3.80
C THR A 148 -11.43 1.51 5.23
N PHE A 149 -10.56 1.85 6.18
CA PHE A 149 -10.92 1.88 7.59
C PHE A 149 -10.39 3.10 8.31
N LEU A 150 -11.14 3.53 9.32
CA LEU A 150 -10.78 4.59 10.25
C LEU A 150 -10.31 3.95 11.56
N MET A 151 -9.06 4.22 11.94
CA MET A 151 -8.61 4.05 13.32
C MET A 151 -9.05 5.28 14.10
N ARG A 152 -10.14 5.16 14.87
CA ARG A 152 -10.78 6.24 15.62
C ARG A 152 -10.04 6.61 16.91
N LYS A 153 -9.42 5.62 17.55
CA LYS A 153 -8.64 5.76 18.77
C LYS A 153 -7.40 4.87 18.69
N GLY A 154 -6.42 5.23 19.50
CA GLY A 154 -5.16 4.52 19.64
C GLY A 154 -4.03 5.09 18.79
N SER A 155 -2.93 4.36 18.76
CA SER A 155 -1.74 4.68 17.97
C SER A 155 -1.33 3.47 17.14
N ALA A 156 -0.61 3.70 16.04
CA ALA A 156 -0.10 2.66 15.16
C ALA A 156 1.39 2.84 14.89
N LYS A 157 2.08 1.70 14.74
CA LYS A 157 3.40 1.66 14.13
C LYS A 157 3.22 1.83 12.62
N ILE A 158 3.87 2.84 12.07
CA ILE A 158 3.81 3.20 10.65
C ILE A 158 5.23 3.41 10.14
N HIS A 159 5.52 3.05 8.90
CA HIS A 159 6.79 3.41 8.28
C HIS A 159 6.63 4.36 7.10
N ILE A 160 7.73 5.05 6.80
CA ILE A 160 7.94 5.80 5.57
C ILE A 160 9.31 5.43 5.02
N MET A 161 9.37 5.04 3.75
CA MET A 161 10.61 4.77 3.04
C MET A 161 11.46 6.06 2.96
N PRO A 162 12.75 6.02 3.35
CA PRO A 162 13.69 7.06 2.97
C PRO A 162 14.06 6.92 1.48
N ASP A 163 14.98 7.76 0.98
CA ASP A 163 15.48 7.59 -0.38
C ASP A 163 16.14 6.23 -0.58
N TYR A 164 16.31 5.83 -1.84
CA TYR A 164 16.83 4.51 -2.17
C TYR A 164 18.19 4.24 -1.52
N SER A 165 18.38 3.00 -1.10
CA SER A 165 19.65 2.53 -0.55
C SER A 165 20.73 2.48 -1.64
N ASP A 166 21.92 2.99 -1.33
CA ASP A 166 23.11 2.85 -2.19
C ASP A 166 23.62 1.40 -2.28
N ILE A 167 23.18 0.53 -1.36
CA ILE A 167 23.54 -0.88 -1.30
C ILE A 167 22.31 -1.78 -1.39
N PRO A 168 22.42 -2.99 -1.96
CA PRO A 168 21.33 -3.95 -1.99
C PRO A 168 20.85 -4.32 -0.57
N LEU A 169 19.53 -4.32 -0.36
CA LEU A 169 18.89 -4.79 0.87
C LEU A 169 18.50 -6.27 0.71
N GLU A 170 19.34 -7.18 1.22
CA GLU A 170 19.24 -8.62 0.92
C GLU A 170 18.55 -9.44 2.02
N SER A 171 17.89 -8.80 2.99
CA SER A 171 17.13 -9.48 4.05
C SER A 171 16.07 -8.57 4.67
N ASP A 172 15.04 -9.15 5.30
CA ASP A 172 14.01 -8.37 6.01
C ASP A 172 14.62 -7.48 7.09
N ALA A 173 15.63 -7.97 7.81
CA ALA A 173 16.34 -7.17 8.81
C ALA A 173 17.07 -5.97 8.20
N ALA A 174 17.59 -6.09 6.97
CA ALA A 174 18.21 -4.98 6.26
C ALA A 174 17.17 -3.97 5.77
N VAL A 175 16.02 -4.44 5.29
CA VAL A 175 14.88 -3.59 4.93
C VAL A 175 14.37 -2.83 6.15
N ASP A 176 14.13 -3.52 7.27
CA ASP A 176 13.70 -2.90 8.53
C ASP A 176 14.70 -1.88 9.07
N ALA A 177 16.00 -2.15 8.96
CA ALA A 177 17.03 -1.20 9.39
C ALA A 177 17.08 0.07 8.50
N TRP A 178 16.69 -0.05 7.24
CA TRP A 178 16.62 1.05 6.28
C TRP A 178 15.35 1.89 6.46
N LEU A 179 14.20 1.26 6.69
CA LEU A 179 12.90 1.93 6.88
C LEU A 179 12.91 2.89 8.08
N LYS A 180 12.15 3.99 7.96
CA LYS A 180 11.91 4.92 9.08
C LYS A 180 10.57 4.60 9.71
N PHE A 181 10.59 4.14 10.95
CA PHE A 181 9.40 3.80 11.73
C PHE A 181 8.98 4.95 12.66
N TYR A 182 7.67 5.13 12.78
CA TYR A 182 7.00 6.17 13.55
C TYR A 182 5.85 5.57 14.34
N GLU A 183 5.55 6.18 15.49
CA GLU A 183 4.29 5.99 16.19
C GLU A 183 3.36 7.15 15.86
N MET A 184 2.25 6.86 15.18
CA MET A 184 1.29 7.85 14.71
C MET A 184 -0.07 7.66 15.37
N LYS A 185 -0.78 8.75 15.61
CA LYS A 185 -1.98 8.74 16.47
C LYS A 185 -3.26 8.85 15.67
N ALA A 186 -4.30 8.20 16.15
CA ALA A 186 -5.66 8.40 15.67
C ALA A 186 -6.12 9.87 15.81
N PRO A 187 -7.03 10.36 14.96
CA PRO A 187 -7.73 9.60 13.91
C PRO A 187 -6.92 9.45 12.61
N MET A 188 -6.82 8.22 12.11
CA MET A 188 -6.14 7.92 10.83
C MET A 188 -7.05 7.12 9.89
N ILE A 189 -7.04 7.51 8.62
CA ILE A 189 -7.79 6.85 7.54
C ILE A 189 -6.81 5.99 6.76
N PHE A 190 -7.12 4.71 6.64
CA PHE A 190 -6.31 3.73 5.91
C PHE A 190 -7.08 3.19 4.72
N MET A 191 -6.35 2.82 3.66
CA MET A 191 -6.90 2.26 2.43
C MET A 191 -5.94 1.23 1.82
N GLY A 192 -6.52 0.21 1.20
CA GLY A 192 -5.76 -0.93 0.74
C GLY A 192 -6.63 -2.16 0.52
N TYR A 193 -5.98 -3.31 0.46
CA TYR A 193 -6.64 -4.60 0.34
C TYR A 193 -5.91 -5.71 1.10
N VAL A 194 -6.64 -6.78 1.36
CA VAL A 194 -6.09 -8.10 1.70
C VAL A 194 -6.57 -9.14 0.71
N ILE A 195 -5.79 -10.20 0.52
CA ILE A 195 -6.23 -11.41 -0.16
C ILE A 195 -5.93 -12.62 0.72
N SER A 196 -6.91 -13.52 0.87
CA SER A 196 -6.80 -14.68 1.75
C SER A 196 -5.73 -15.69 1.30
N HIS A 197 -5.53 -15.82 0.00
CA HIS A 197 -4.62 -16.78 -0.61
C HIS A 197 -4.10 -16.22 -1.93
N ASP A 198 -2.78 -16.24 -2.15
CA ASP A 198 -2.19 -15.87 -3.44
C ASP A 198 -2.30 -17.08 -4.40
N PRO A 199 -3.03 -16.97 -5.53
CA PRO A 199 -3.15 -18.03 -6.53
C PRO A 199 -1.91 -18.08 -7.46
N ASP A 200 -0.71 -18.02 -6.89
CA ASP A 200 0.59 -17.99 -7.59
C ASP A 200 0.80 -16.79 -8.53
N MET A 201 0.18 -15.64 -8.21
CA MET A 201 0.31 -14.38 -8.95
C MET A 201 1.42 -13.46 -8.42
N ASP A 202 2.14 -13.91 -7.39
CA ASP A 202 3.19 -13.15 -6.72
C ASP A 202 2.65 -11.83 -6.16
N LEU A 203 1.63 -11.97 -5.32
CA LEU A 203 0.89 -10.87 -4.73
C LEU A 203 1.49 -10.45 -3.40
N ARG A 204 1.27 -9.18 -3.06
CA ARG A 204 1.37 -8.73 -1.68
C ARG A 204 0.03 -8.97 -1.00
N VAL A 205 -0.01 -9.89 -0.04
CA VAL A 205 -1.27 -10.42 0.48
C VAL A 205 -2.04 -9.48 1.44
N GLU A 206 -1.36 -8.45 1.92
CA GLU A 206 -1.89 -7.39 2.78
C GLU A 206 -1.09 -6.13 2.52
N HIS A 207 -1.76 -5.02 2.21
CA HIS A 207 -1.06 -3.74 2.01
C HIS A 207 -2.00 -2.56 2.27
N PHE A 208 -1.73 -1.80 3.34
CA PHE A 208 -2.50 -0.61 3.71
C PHE A 208 -1.58 0.57 3.98
N HIS A 209 -1.87 1.68 3.31
CA HIS A 209 -1.31 2.98 3.66
C HIS A 209 -2.42 3.84 4.28
N GLY A 210 -2.04 4.84 5.06
CA GLY A 210 -2.99 5.76 5.66
C GLY A 210 -2.49 7.18 5.79
N PHE A 211 -3.41 8.09 6.06
CA PHE A 211 -3.14 9.49 6.34
C PHE A 211 -4.11 10.04 7.40
N SER A 212 -3.78 11.21 7.95
CA SER A 212 -4.63 11.97 8.85
C SER A 212 -4.76 13.42 8.40
N GLN A 213 -5.71 14.14 9.00
CA GLN A 213 -5.86 15.58 8.81
C GLN A 213 -4.86 16.40 9.64
N HIS A 214 -4.11 15.75 10.54
CA HIS A 214 -3.08 16.38 11.38
C HIS A 214 -1.65 16.10 10.91
N GLY A 215 -1.49 15.59 9.68
CA GLY A 215 -0.19 15.45 9.03
C GLY A 215 0.55 14.13 9.29
N ASP A 216 -0.15 13.09 9.79
CA ASP A 216 0.38 11.73 9.94
C ASP A 216 0.04 10.88 8.70
N GLY A 217 0.88 9.91 8.36
CA GLY A 217 0.65 9.01 7.25
C GLY A 217 1.85 8.16 6.84
N GLY A 218 1.59 7.14 6.02
CA GLY A 218 2.58 6.16 5.57
C GLY A 218 2.02 4.75 5.57
N HIS A 219 2.91 3.76 5.67
CA HIS A 219 2.58 2.34 5.62
C HIS A 219 2.21 1.76 6.99
N TYR A 220 1.02 1.16 7.13
CA TYR A 220 0.51 0.60 8.38
C TYR A 220 1.13 -0.76 8.71
N HIS A 221 1.61 -0.94 9.96
CA HIS A 221 2.04 -2.24 10.48
C HIS A 221 0.98 -2.85 11.40
N TYR A 222 0.71 -2.18 12.53
CA TYR A 222 -0.21 -2.63 13.57
C TYR A 222 -0.48 -1.51 14.58
N ASP A 223 -1.56 -1.61 15.37
CA ASP A 223 -1.73 -0.73 16.53
C ASP A 223 -0.71 -1.03 17.64
N THR A 224 -0.30 0.03 18.35
CA THR A 224 0.58 -0.03 19.51
C THR A 224 -0.15 0.19 20.83
N THR A 225 -1.45 0.53 20.80
CA THR A 225 -2.28 0.71 22.00
C THR A 225 -3.50 -0.22 22.01
N PRO A 226 -3.29 -1.54 22.16
CA PRO A 226 -4.31 -2.56 21.97
C PRO A 226 -5.53 -2.40 22.90
N ASP A 227 -5.35 -1.87 24.11
CA ASP A 227 -6.44 -1.75 25.08
C ASP A 227 -7.47 -0.66 24.75
N GLU A 228 -7.10 0.32 23.92
CA GLU A 228 -7.93 1.49 23.60
C GLU A 228 -8.26 1.65 22.12
N VAL A 229 -7.61 0.87 21.24
CA VAL A 229 -7.78 0.99 19.80
C VAL A 229 -9.24 0.77 19.39
N GLU A 230 -9.74 1.60 18.49
CA GLU A 230 -11.07 1.50 17.90
C GLU A 230 -10.99 1.62 16.38
N TYR A 231 -11.57 0.66 15.66
CA TYR A 231 -11.62 0.60 14.21
C TYR A 231 -13.06 0.61 13.70
N VAL A 232 -13.27 1.31 12.59
CA VAL A 232 -14.47 1.19 11.76
C VAL A 232 -14.04 1.09 10.30
N GLY A 233 -14.26 -0.07 9.67
CA GLY A 233 -13.93 -0.32 8.28
C GLY A 233 -15.16 -0.54 7.42
N TYR A 234 -15.06 -0.15 6.15
CA TYR A 234 -16.04 -0.42 5.10
C TYR A 234 -15.32 -1.10 3.94
N PHE A 235 -15.73 -2.34 3.66
CA PHE A 235 -15.05 -3.18 2.70
C PHE A 235 -16.02 -3.79 1.70
N ASN A 236 -15.48 -4.16 0.54
CA ASN A 236 -16.19 -4.93 -0.47
C ASN A 236 -15.27 -6.03 -1.03
N LEU A 237 -15.89 -7.02 -1.67
CA LEU A 237 -15.19 -8.14 -2.28
C LEU A 237 -14.66 -7.76 -3.67
N GLY A 238 -13.48 -8.28 -4.01
CA GLY A 238 -12.99 -8.23 -5.38
C GLY A 238 -13.65 -9.31 -6.24
N GLU A 239 -14.27 -8.92 -7.35
CA GLU A 239 -14.85 -9.86 -8.33
C GLU A 239 -13.78 -10.39 -9.31
N SER A 240 -12.77 -9.57 -9.58
CA SER A 240 -11.68 -9.85 -10.50
C SER A 240 -10.34 -9.43 -9.90
N MET A 241 -9.26 -9.99 -10.42
CA MET A 241 -7.90 -9.65 -10.04
C MET A 241 -7.05 -9.45 -11.28
N TYR A 242 -6.29 -8.36 -11.30
CA TYR A 242 -5.42 -7.99 -12.41
C TYR A 242 -3.99 -7.90 -11.88
N ARG A 243 -3.07 -8.61 -12.52
CA ARG A 243 -1.63 -8.46 -12.27
C ARG A 243 -0.99 -7.79 -13.47
N VAL A 244 -0.69 -6.51 -13.30
CA VAL A 244 0.03 -5.70 -14.29
C VAL A 244 1.52 -5.80 -14.01
N ASP A 245 2.31 -5.96 -15.07
CA ASP A 245 3.78 -5.94 -15.05
C ASP A 245 4.39 -6.78 -13.91
N ARG A 246 4.14 -8.09 -13.94
CA ARG A 246 4.69 -9.02 -12.94
C ARG A 246 6.22 -9.09 -13.09
N PRO A 247 7.00 -8.92 -12.01
CA PRO A 247 8.44 -9.12 -12.03
C PRO A 247 8.83 -10.51 -12.57
N SER A 248 9.79 -10.55 -13.48
CA SER A 248 10.32 -11.80 -14.05
C SER A 248 11.19 -12.59 -13.05
N VAL A 249 11.71 -11.90 -12.04
CA VAL A 249 12.45 -12.45 -10.90
C VAL A 249 11.71 -12.03 -9.63
N THR A 250 11.59 -12.93 -8.64
CA THR A 250 10.85 -12.68 -7.38
C THR A 250 11.58 -13.21 -6.14
N HIS A 251 11.22 -12.70 -4.96
CA HIS A 251 11.71 -13.12 -3.64
C HIS A 251 10.69 -12.81 -2.53
N GLY A 252 10.85 -13.42 -1.35
CA GLY A 252 9.98 -13.20 -0.19
C GLY A 252 10.30 -11.98 0.69
N ILE A 253 11.41 -11.28 0.44
CA ILE A 253 11.92 -10.21 1.30
C ILE A 253 11.06 -8.94 1.22
N GLY A 254 10.85 -8.28 2.37
CA GLY A 254 10.30 -6.93 2.51
C GLY A 254 8.80 -6.79 2.26
N ARG A 255 8.03 -7.86 2.46
CA ARG A 255 6.57 -7.88 2.21
C ARG A 255 5.73 -7.42 3.40
N ASP A 256 6.35 -7.06 4.52
CA ASP A 256 5.72 -6.65 5.79
C ASP A 256 5.28 -5.18 5.82
#